data_AF-A0A8J2AWF9-F1
#
_entry.id   AF-A0A8J2AWF9-F1
#
_cell.length_a   1.000
_cell.length_b   1.000
_cell.length_c   1.000
_cell.angle_alpha   90.00
_cell.angle_beta   90.00
_cell.angle_gamma   90.00
#
_symmetry.space_group_name_H-M   'P 1'
#
loop_
_entity.id
_entity.type
_entity.pdbx_description
1 polymer ?
#
loop_
_entity_poly.entity_id
_entity_poly.type
_entity_poly.pdbx_seq_one_letter_code
_entity_poly.pdbx_strand_id
1 'polypeptide(L)'
;LVLGLLIKLNRASKWVPGLSGVCMLFGSLFGVLFSALPTRYRHGWHASDLQFHPDLFFYLLLPPIIFEAGFSLDRRLFRSCLFEILLFAVGGTVITAFLVSKGLFYLRAHPSLNNTLVCDLFGALIAATDPVATIALLNRFERKFPASLRSLIFGEAILNDAVAIVLFDSVATRLLAAQSAARRDTQSDVEMNAVAAYQAHGSRQLQTSVAEIALTSPKHQDQALAEPA
;
A
#
# COMPACT_ATOMS: atom_id res chain seq x y z
N LEU A 1 2.25 28.28 -8.98
CA LEU A 1 2.72 29.60 -8.49
C LEU A 1 1.92 30.76 -9.08
N VAL A 2 1.85 30.93 -10.40
CA VAL A 2 1.09 32.02 -11.07
C VAL A 2 -0.42 31.95 -10.79
N LEU A 3 -1.03 30.76 -10.86
CA LEU A 3 -2.45 30.57 -10.53
C LEU A 3 -2.75 30.82 -9.04
N GLY A 4 -1.80 30.48 -8.16
CA GLY A 4 -1.90 30.75 -6.72
C GLY A 4 -1.81 32.25 -6.39
N LEU A 5 -1.04 33.01 -7.17
CA LEU A 5 -0.92 34.47 -7.03
C LEU A 5 -2.20 35.18 -7.50
N LEU A 6 -2.79 34.72 -8.62
CA LEU A 6 -4.05 35.25 -9.18
C LEU A 6 -5.26 35.01 -8.25
N ILE A 7 -5.33 33.87 -7.59
CA ILE A 7 -6.42 33.56 -6.63
C ILE A 7 -6.30 34.42 -5.36
N LYS A 8 -5.07 34.76 -4.93
CA LYS A 8 -4.83 35.61 -3.76
C LYS A 8 -5.26 37.08 -3.99
N LEU A 9 -5.28 37.52 -5.24
CA LEU A 9 -5.72 38.87 -5.65
C LEU A 9 -7.24 39.05 -5.72
N ASN A 10 -8.02 37.96 -5.77
CA ASN A 10 -9.47 38.04 -5.86
C ASN A 10 -10.14 37.81 -4.49
N ARG A 11 -10.97 38.75 -4.02
CA ARG A 11 -11.76 38.66 -2.76
C ARG A 11 -12.68 37.43 -2.70
N ALA A 12 -12.88 36.72 -3.82
CA ALA A 12 -13.55 35.44 -3.91
C ALA A 12 -12.79 34.26 -3.26
N SER A 13 -11.53 34.45 -2.84
CA SER A 13 -10.70 33.48 -2.10
C SER A 13 -11.36 32.92 -0.83
N LYS A 14 -12.43 33.56 -0.32
CA LYS A 14 -13.21 33.03 0.81
C LYS A 14 -13.85 31.66 0.55
N TRP A 15 -14.13 31.31 -0.71
CA TRP A 15 -15.00 30.17 -1.05
C TRP A 15 -14.34 28.98 -1.74
N VAL A 16 -13.04 29.02 -2.05
CA VAL A 16 -12.37 27.87 -2.65
C VAL A 16 -11.95 26.91 -1.53
N PRO A 17 -12.54 25.70 -1.42
CA PRO A 17 -12.03 24.67 -0.53
C PRO A 17 -10.65 24.27 -1.05
N GLY A 18 -9.63 24.27 -0.17
CA GLY A 18 -8.26 23.78 -0.38
C GLY A 18 -7.70 23.80 -1.81
N LEU A 19 -6.71 24.65 -2.09
CA LEU A 19 -5.94 24.66 -3.34
C LEU A 19 -5.50 23.23 -3.80
N SER A 20 -5.23 22.33 -2.85
CA SER A 20 -4.93 20.90 -3.11
C SER A 20 -6.05 20.15 -3.83
N GLY A 21 -7.30 20.32 -3.43
CA GLY A 21 -8.46 19.66 -4.06
C GLY A 21 -8.67 20.13 -5.50
N VAL A 22 -8.53 21.43 -5.75
CA VAL A 22 -8.60 21.99 -7.10
C VAL A 22 -7.46 21.47 -7.98
N CYS A 23 -6.23 21.42 -7.46
CA CYS A 23 -5.09 20.85 -8.17
C CYS A 23 -5.27 19.36 -8.47
N MET A 24 -5.82 18.57 -7.54
CA MET A 24 -6.11 17.15 -7.75
C MET A 24 -7.15 16.94 -8.86
N LEU A 25 -8.24 17.71 -8.86
CA LEU A 25 -9.26 17.63 -9.91
C LEU A 25 -8.71 18.01 -11.27
N PHE A 26 -7.91 19.08 -11.32
CA PHE A 26 -7.29 19.53 -12.57
C PHE A 26 -6.27 18.51 -13.10
N GLY A 27 -5.44 17.95 -12.21
CA GLY A 27 -4.46 16.91 -12.55
C GLY A 27 -5.12 15.61 -12.99
N SER A 28 -6.18 15.18 -12.31
CA SER A 28 -6.98 14.00 -12.67
C SER A 28 -7.66 14.20 -14.03
N LEU A 29 -8.30 15.35 -14.25
CA LEU A 29 -8.94 15.68 -15.52
C LEU A 29 -7.92 15.72 -16.67
N PHE A 30 -6.77 16.37 -16.45
CA PHE A 30 -5.68 16.39 -17.42
C PHE A 30 -5.14 14.99 -17.72
N GLY A 31 -4.95 14.16 -16.69
CA GLY A 31 -4.48 12.78 -16.82
C GLY A 31 -5.46 11.90 -17.61
N VAL A 32 -6.76 11.99 -17.32
CA VAL A 32 -7.81 11.28 -18.06
C VAL A 32 -7.88 11.77 -19.51
N LEU A 33 -7.85 13.08 -19.73
CA LEU A 33 -7.88 13.66 -21.07
C LEU A 33 -6.65 13.26 -21.89
N PHE A 34 -5.46 13.26 -21.29
CA PHE A 34 -4.22 12.80 -21.91
C PHE A 34 -4.28 11.29 -22.21
N SER A 35 -4.91 10.50 -21.33
CA SER A 35 -5.08 9.06 -21.55
C SER A 35 -6.01 8.74 -22.72
N ALA A 36 -6.98 9.60 -23.00
CA ALA A 36 -7.96 9.48 -24.07
C ALA A 36 -7.41 9.90 -25.45
N LEU A 37 -6.22 10.52 -25.52
CA LEU A 37 -5.59 10.86 -26.80
C LEU A 37 -5.14 9.59 -27.55
N PRO A 38 -5.33 9.53 -28.88
CA PRO A 38 -4.89 8.40 -29.69
C PRO A 38 -3.42 8.08 -29.48
N THR A 39 -3.07 6.79 -29.42
CA THR A 39 -1.70 6.28 -29.18
C THR A 39 -0.62 6.90 -30.09
N ARG A 40 -1.01 7.42 -31.26
CA ARG A 40 -0.15 8.17 -32.19
C ARG A 40 0.45 9.45 -31.59
N TYR A 41 -0.23 10.11 -30.66
CA TYR A 41 0.28 11.29 -29.94
C TYR A 41 1.01 10.94 -28.64
N ARG A 42 0.85 9.71 -28.12
CA ARG A 42 1.56 9.19 -26.95
C ARG A 42 2.91 8.54 -27.29
N HIS A 43 3.15 8.23 -28.56
CA HIS A 43 4.41 7.65 -29.05
C HIS A 43 5.56 8.66 -28.88
N GLY A 44 6.28 8.56 -27.77
CA GLY A 44 7.38 9.45 -27.39
C GLY A 44 7.38 9.82 -25.91
N TRP A 45 6.27 9.60 -25.20
CA TRP A 45 6.15 9.85 -23.76
C TRP A 45 6.08 8.51 -23.04
N HIS A 46 7.17 8.14 -22.35
CA HIS A 46 7.11 6.99 -21.45
C HIS A 46 6.43 7.41 -20.15
N ALA A 47 5.69 6.49 -19.52
CA ALA A 47 5.03 6.76 -18.24
C ALA A 47 6.02 7.16 -17.13
N SER A 48 7.32 6.83 -17.29
CA SER A 48 8.42 7.26 -16.43
C SER A 48 8.69 8.77 -16.51
N ASP A 49 8.47 9.40 -17.66
CA ASP A 49 8.77 10.82 -17.87
C ASP A 49 7.71 11.75 -17.25
N LEU A 50 6.51 11.21 -17.02
CA LEU A 50 5.41 11.87 -16.29
C LEU A 50 5.39 11.51 -14.79
N GLN A 51 6.24 10.58 -14.33
CA GLN A 51 6.32 10.22 -12.92
C GLN A 51 7.19 11.24 -12.18
N PHE A 52 6.56 11.97 -11.27
CA PHE A 52 7.27 12.85 -10.36
C PHE A 52 8.11 12.02 -9.39
N HIS A 53 9.43 12.27 -9.34
CA HIS A 53 10.32 11.58 -8.41
C HIS A 53 10.03 12.00 -6.96
N PRO A 54 9.62 11.07 -6.07
CA PRO A 54 9.32 11.38 -4.67
C PRO A 54 10.52 12.01 -3.95
N ASP A 55 11.73 11.60 -4.31
CA ASP A 55 12.98 12.07 -3.71
C ASP A 55 13.17 13.59 -3.86
N LEU A 56 12.72 14.17 -4.98
CA LEU A 56 12.76 15.63 -5.16
C LEU A 56 11.85 16.33 -4.15
N PHE A 57 10.69 15.75 -3.84
CA PHE A 57 9.81 16.31 -2.82
C PHE A 57 10.40 16.19 -1.42
N PHE A 58 10.87 15.00 -1.04
CA PHE A 58 11.42 14.75 0.30
C PHE A 58 12.72 15.51 0.57
N TYR A 59 13.61 15.62 -0.42
CA TYR A 59 14.92 16.26 -0.22
C TYR A 59 14.95 17.76 -0.54
N LEU A 60 14.11 18.24 -1.47
CA LEU A 60 14.17 19.65 -1.90
C LEU A 60 13.02 20.49 -1.33
N LEU A 61 11.79 19.97 -1.30
CA LEU A 61 10.59 20.74 -0.93
C LEU A 61 10.28 20.65 0.56
N LEU A 62 10.39 19.46 1.15
CA LEU A 62 10.00 19.22 2.54
C LEU A 62 10.88 19.95 3.57
N PRO A 63 12.23 20.03 3.44
CA PRO A 63 13.06 20.69 4.45
C PRO A 63 12.78 22.19 4.61
N PRO A 64 12.67 23.01 3.53
CA PRO A 64 12.30 24.41 3.67
C PRO A 64 10.91 24.62 4.30
N ILE A 65 9.93 23.78 3.96
CA ILE A 65 8.55 23.88 4.49
C ILE A 65 8.54 23.63 6.00
N ILE A 66 9.19 22.55 6.45
CA ILE A 66 9.29 22.23 7.88
C ILE A 66 10.08 23.30 8.62
N PHE A 67 11.15 23.82 8.01
CA PHE A 67 11.97 24.86 8.61
C PHE A 67 11.20 26.18 8.82
N GLU A 68 10.50 26.67 7.80
CA GLU A 68 9.67 27.88 7.90
C GLU A 68 8.57 27.73 8.96
N ALA A 69 7.88 26.59 8.95
CA ALA A 69 6.81 26.33 9.89
C ALA A 69 7.35 26.19 11.33
N GLY A 70 8.48 25.50 11.54
CA GLY A 70 9.13 25.39 12.84
C GLY A 70 9.75 26.70 13.35
N PHE A 71 10.18 27.59 12.45
CA PHE A 71 10.70 28.92 12.82
C PHE A 71 9.59 29.86 13.33
N SER A 72 8.35 29.68 12.85
CA SER A 72 7.19 30.48 13.28
C SER A 72 6.65 30.11 14.66
N LEU A 73 7.20 29.07 15.29
CA LEU A 73 6.69 28.45 16.51
C LEU A 73 7.35 28.96 17.79
N ASP A 74 6.53 29.18 18.82
CA ASP A 74 6.98 29.52 20.17
C ASP A 74 7.60 28.30 20.87
N ARG A 75 8.93 28.21 20.87
CA ARG A 75 9.71 27.10 21.47
C ARG A 75 9.34 26.80 22.92
N ARG A 76 8.97 27.81 23.71
CA ARG A 76 8.60 27.64 25.12
C ARG A 76 7.26 26.93 25.27
N LEU A 77 6.26 27.33 24.47
CA LEU A 77 4.93 26.71 24.47
C LEU A 77 5.00 25.28 23.90
N PHE A 78 5.76 25.08 22.83
CA PHE A 78 5.97 23.76 22.24
C PHE A 78 6.54 22.75 23.24
N ARG A 79 7.56 23.16 24.02
CA ARG A 79 8.18 22.28 25.03
C ARG A 79 7.26 21.98 26.20
N SER A 80 6.44 22.93 26.63
CA SER A 80 5.48 22.72 27.71
C SER A 80 4.35 21.77 27.33
N CYS A 81 4.00 21.69 26.04
CA CYS A 81 2.94 20.83 25.51
C CYS A 81 3.45 19.55 24.82
N LEU A 82 4.72 19.18 25.03
CA LEU A 82 5.37 18.10 24.31
C LEU A 82 4.71 16.74 24.61
N PHE A 83 4.25 16.54 25.84
CA PHE A 83 3.56 15.32 26.23
C PHE A 83 2.25 15.14 25.46
N GLU A 84 1.45 16.20 25.35
CA GLU A 84 0.19 16.21 24.61
C GLU A 84 0.44 16.01 23.13
N ILE A 85 1.46 16.67 22.57
CA ILE A 85 1.91 16.47 21.19
C ILE A 85 2.21 14.99 20.94
N LEU A 86 3.01 14.36 21.80
CA LEU A 86 3.42 12.98 21.64
C LEU A 86 2.23 12.02 21.81
N LEU A 87 1.33 12.30 22.75
CA LEU A 87 0.14 11.50 23.00
C LEU A 87 -0.80 11.51 21.79
N PHE A 88 -1.03 12.68 21.18
CA PHE A 88 -1.85 12.78 19.98
C PHE A 88 -1.14 12.22 18.74
N ALA A 89 0.15 12.52 18.55
CA ALA A 89 0.92 12.04 17.40
C ALA A 89 1.14 10.53 17.38
N VAL A 90 1.32 9.89 18.54
CA VAL A 90 1.53 8.44 18.60
C VAL A 90 0.22 7.74 18.85
N GLY A 91 -0.48 8.11 19.93
CA GLY A 91 -1.73 7.47 20.33
C GLY A 91 -2.84 7.72 19.32
N GLY A 92 -3.03 8.97 18.90
CA GLY A 92 -4.05 9.32 17.90
C GLY A 92 -3.83 8.62 16.56
N THR A 93 -2.58 8.55 16.09
CA THR A 93 -2.21 7.85 14.85
C THR A 93 -2.45 6.35 14.93
N VAL A 94 -2.00 5.70 16.00
CA VAL A 94 -2.20 4.26 16.20
C VAL A 94 -3.69 3.93 16.27
N ILE A 95 -4.48 4.73 17.00
CA ILE A 95 -5.93 4.55 17.09
C ILE A 95 -6.58 4.75 15.72
N THR A 96 -6.19 5.78 14.97
CA THR A 96 -6.72 6.06 13.62
C THR A 96 -6.39 4.91 12.66
N ALA A 97 -5.13 4.46 12.63
CA ALA A 97 -4.70 3.33 11.84
C ALA A 97 -5.54 2.09 12.18
N PHE A 98 -5.70 1.78 13.46
CA PHE A 98 -6.48 0.63 13.92
C PHE A 98 -7.97 0.73 13.53
N LEU A 99 -8.60 1.89 13.72
CA LEU A 99 -10.00 2.12 13.38
C LEU A 99 -10.25 1.99 11.88
N VAL A 100 -9.39 2.58 11.04
CA VAL A 100 -9.48 2.45 9.57
C VAL A 100 -9.30 1.00 9.16
N SER A 101 -8.31 0.30 9.72
CA SER A 101 -8.03 -1.10 9.41
C SER A 101 -9.20 -2.02 9.76
N LYS A 102 -9.76 -1.87 10.96
CA LYS A 102 -10.95 -2.63 11.39
C LYS A 102 -12.18 -2.24 10.59
N GLY A 103 -12.40 -0.96 10.34
CA GLY A 103 -13.50 -0.47 9.50
C GLY A 103 -13.47 -1.13 8.12
N LEU A 104 -12.30 -1.18 7.49
CA LEU A 104 -12.11 -1.79 6.19
C LEU A 104 -12.31 -3.32 6.22
N PHE A 105 -11.79 -3.98 7.26
CA PHE A 105 -11.98 -5.42 7.46
C PHE A 105 -13.45 -5.79 7.68
N TYR A 106 -14.22 -5.00 8.43
CA TYR A 106 -15.64 -5.24 8.66
C TYR A 106 -16.51 -4.95 7.44
N LEU A 107 -16.15 -3.95 6.64
CA LEU A 107 -16.91 -3.61 5.43
C LEU A 107 -16.87 -4.72 4.36
N ARG A 108 -15.84 -5.58 4.38
CA ARG A 108 -15.63 -6.72 3.45
C ARG A 108 -16.02 -6.43 1.99
N ALA A 109 -15.76 -5.21 1.52
CA ALA A 109 -16.22 -4.76 0.21
C ALA A 109 -15.53 -5.48 -0.97
N HIS A 110 -14.38 -6.12 -0.72
CA HIS A 110 -13.61 -6.81 -1.74
C HIS A 110 -12.91 -8.06 -1.17
N PRO A 111 -12.83 -9.20 -1.90
CA PRO A 111 -12.19 -10.43 -1.42
C PRO A 111 -10.69 -10.27 -1.08
N SER A 112 -10.02 -9.29 -1.68
CA SER A 112 -8.63 -8.93 -1.34
C SER A 112 -8.47 -8.35 0.08
N LEU A 113 -9.56 -7.88 0.70
CA LEU A 113 -9.59 -7.34 2.06
C LEU A 113 -9.79 -8.43 3.14
N ASN A 114 -9.81 -9.70 2.75
CA ASN A 114 -9.88 -10.82 3.70
C ASN A 114 -8.58 -10.98 4.50
N ASN A 115 -7.46 -10.45 4.02
CA ASN A 115 -6.21 -10.46 4.76
C ASN A 115 -6.14 -9.23 5.69
N THR A 116 -6.19 -9.49 7.00
CA THR A 116 -6.12 -8.44 8.03
C THR A 116 -4.87 -7.57 7.90
N LEU A 117 -3.73 -8.15 7.49
CA LEU A 117 -2.49 -7.40 7.32
C LEU A 117 -2.55 -6.40 6.16
N VAL A 118 -3.35 -6.67 5.12
CA VAL A 118 -3.57 -5.73 4.01
C VAL A 118 -4.41 -4.55 4.48
N CYS A 119 -5.43 -4.81 5.32
CA CYS A 119 -6.21 -3.75 5.94
C CYS A 119 -5.37 -2.93 6.93
N ASP A 120 -4.52 -3.57 7.73
CA ASP A 120 -3.60 -2.91 8.66
C ASP A 120 -2.59 -2.01 7.92
N LEU A 121 -2.08 -2.47 6.78
CA LEU A 121 -1.18 -1.70 5.93
C LEU A 121 -1.87 -0.46 5.36
N PHE A 122 -3.11 -0.62 4.90
CA PHE A 122 -3.93 0.49 4.41
C PHE A 122 -4.25 1.49 5.53
N GLY A 123 -4.60 1.02 6.72
CA GLY A 123 -4.84 1.89 7.87
C GLY A 123 -3.61 2.69 8.27
N ALA A 124 -2.43 2.06 8.29
CA ALA A 124 -1.16 2.75 8.55
C ALA A 124 -0.87 3.82 7.49
N LEU A 125 -1.14 3.54 6.21
CA LEU A 125 -0.95 4.47 5.09
C LEU A 125 -1.85 5.72 5.21
N ILE A 126 -3.08 5.56 5.69
CA ILE A 126 -4.06 6.65 5.79
C ILE A 126 -3.96 7.42 7.12
N ALA A 127 -3.27 6.89 8.12
CA ALA A 127 -3.20 7.49 9.45
C ALA A 127 -2.38 8.80 9.51
N ALA A 128 -1.46 9.02 8.57
CA ALA A 128 -0.70 10.26 8.43
C ALA A 128 -1.62 11.46 8.08
N THR A 129 -1.47 12.58 8.78
CA THR A 129 -2.24 13.81 8.58
C THR A 129 -1.34 14.90 7.98
N ASP A 130 -1.84 15.65 6.99
CA ASP A 130 -1.04 16.68 6.31
C ASP A 130 -0.85 17.94 7.20
N PRO A 131 0.39 18.22 7.68
CA PRO A 131 0.67 19.41 8.48
C PRO A 131 0.40 20.70 7.70
N VAL A 132 0.71 20.74 6.41
CA VAL A 132 0.64 21.98 5.62
C VAL A 132 -0.80 22.43 5.45
N ALA A 133 -1.69 21.49 5.13
CA ALA A 133 -3.11 21.78 4.98
C ALA A 133 -3.76 22.22 6.32
N THR A 134 -3.42 21.55 7.42
CA THR A 134 -3.98 21.85 8.75
C THR A 134 -3.48 23.19 9.29
N ILE A 135 -2.18 23.49 9.17
CA ILE A 135 -1.59 24.78 9.57
C ILE A 135 -2.13 25.92 8.71
N ALA A 136 -2.25 25.74 7.39
CA ALA A 136 -2.78 26.77 6.50
C ALA A 136 -4.23 27.14 6.86
N LEU A 137 -5.04 26.15 7.25
CA LEU A 137 -6.39 26.38 7.75
C LEU A 137 -6.38 27.13 9.09
N LEU A 138 -5.51 26.73 10.00
CA LEU A 138 -5.39 27.32 11.33
C LEU A 138 -4.95 28.79 11.27
N ASN A 139 -4.01 29.09 10.37
CA ASN A 139 -3.54 30.45 10.12
C ASN A 139 -4.63 31.35 9.52
N ARG A 140 -5.50 30.79 8.66
CA ARG A 140 -6.65 31.52 8.13
C ARG A 140 -7.64 31.96 9.22
N PHE A 141 -7.67 31.24 10.34
CA PHE A 141 -8.49 31.53 11.51
C PHE A 141 -7.67 32.01 12.71
N GLU A 142 -6.49 32.60 12.45
CA GLU A 142 -5.52 33.10 13.43
C GLU A 142 -6.15 33.82 14.63
N ARG A 143 -7.19 34.64 14.38
CA ARG A 143 -7.85 35.43 15.41
C ARG A 143 -8.69 34.62 16.42
N LYS A 144 -8.83 33.31 16.23
CA LYS A 144 -9.70 32.45 17.05
C LYS A 144 -8.94 31.41 17.89
N PHE A 145 -7.67 31.15 17.60
CA PHE A 145 -6.95 30.02 18.21
C PHE A 145 -5.70 30.46 18.98
N PRO A 146 -5.45 29.90 20.19
CA PRO A 146 -4.28 30.22 20.98
C PRO A 146 -2.99 29.66 20.36
N ALA A 147 -1.86 30.31 20.62
CA ALA A 147 -0.54 29.88 20.11
C ALA A 147 -0.13 28.47 20.57
N SER A 148 -0.62 28.03 21.73
CA SER A 148 -0.43 26.66 22.23
C SER A 148 -1.08 25.61 21.33
N LEU A 149 -2.30 25.86 20.84
CA LEU A 149 -3.01 24.93 19.95
C LEU A 149 -2.32 24.83 18.58
N ARG A 150 -1.79 25.94 18.07
CA ARG A 150 -0.99 25.91 16.83
C ARG A 150 0.28 25.07 16.99
N SER A 151 0.94 25.20 18.14
CA SER A 151 2.13 24.42 18.44
C SER A 151 1.83 22.92 18.61
N LEU A 152 0.67 22.61 19.21
CA LEU A 152 0.17 21.24 19.38
C LEU A 152 -0.09 20.56 18.03
N ILE A 153 -0.92 21.19 17.18
CA ILE A 153 -1.30 20.64 15.86
C ILE A 153 -0.08 20.51 14.95
N PHE A 154 0.83 21.49 14.98
CA PHE A 154 2.08 21.42 14.23
C PHE A 154 2.94 20.22 14.65
N GLY A 155 3.15 20.06 15.96
CA GLY A 155 3.93 18.95 16.49
C GLY A 155 3.29 17.60 16.22
N GLU A 156 1.96 17.52 16.35
CA GLU A 156 1.18 16.31 16.06
C GLU A 156 1.38 15.88 14.61
N ALA A 157 1.13 16.76 13.66
CA ALA A 157 1.21 16.42 12.24
C ALA A 157 2.63 16.04 11.77
N ILE A 158 3.69 16.68 12.29
CA ILE A 158 5.07 16.28 11.97
C ILE A 158 5.42 14.90 12.54
N LEU A 159 5.09 14.65 13.80
CA LEU A 159 5.44 13.39 14.45
C LEU A 159 4.56 12.24 13.93
N ASN A 160 3.31 12.52 13.59
CA ASN A 160 2.38 11.55 13.00
C ASN A 160 2.97 10.92 11.73
N ASP A 161 3.55 11.72 10.81
CA ASP A 161 4.17 11.19 9.59
C ASP A 161 5.26 10.15 9.88
N ALA A 162 6.13 10.43 10.86
CA ALA A 162 7.17 9.49 11.26
C ALA A 162 6.59 8.20 11.87
N VAL A 163 5.56 8.33 12.72
CA VAL A 163 4.86 7.18 13.33
C VAL A 163 4.17 6.33 12.26
N ALA A 164 3.47 6.96 11.32
CA ALA A 164 2.77 6.30 10.24
C ALA A 164 3.73 5.51 9.33
N ILE A 165 4.90 6.08 8.99
CA ILE A 165 5.95 5.37 8.23
C ILE A 165 6.44 4.14 8.98
N VAL A 166 6.72 4.25 10.28
CA VAL A 166 7.17 3.12 11.11
C VAL A 166 6.10 2.02 11.20
N LEU A 167 4.83 2.41 11.37
CA LEU A 167 3.70 1.48 11.37
C LEU A 167 3.56 0.77 10.02
N PHE A 168 3.64 1.52 8.93
CA PHE A 168 3.55 1.00 7.57
C PHE A 168 4.67 -0.02 7.31
N ASP A 169 5.92 0.31 7.62
CA ASP A 169 7.07 -0.57 7.42
C ASP A 169 6.98 -1.84 8.29
N SER A 170 6.53 -1.70 9.54
CA SER A 170 6.32 -2.81 10.45
C SER A 170 5.27 -3.79 9.92
N VAL A 171 4.13 -3.29 9.42
CA VAL A 171 3.07 -4.13 8.86
C VAL A 171 3.49 -4.71 7.52
N ALA A 172 4.16 -3.94 6.66
CA ALA A 172 4.68 -4.40 5.37
C ALA A 172 5.64 -5.58 5.56
N THR A 173 6.58 -5.47 6.49
CA THR A 173 7.51 -6.55 6.83
C THR A 173 6.77 -7.82 7.27
N ARG A 174 5.75 -7.68 8.12
CA ARG A 174 4.92 -8.82 8.56
C ARG A 174 4.12 -9.43 7.41
N LEU A 175 3.57 -8.61 6.52
CA LEU A 175 2.83 -9.06 5.35
C LEU A 175 3.73 -9.84 4.39
N LEU A 176 4.92 -9.33 4.11
CA LEU A 176 5.92 -10.00 3.27
C LEU A 176 6.36 -11.34 3.89
N ALA A 177 6.61 -11.37 5.21
CA ALA A 177 6.93 -12.59 5.92
C ALA A 177 5.79 -13.63 5.82
N ALA A 178 4.54 -13.22 6.00
CA ALA A 178 3.37 -14.08 5.88
C ALA A 178 3.20 -14.65 4.45
N GLN A 179 3.42 -13.83 3.42
CA GLN A 179 3.39 -14.28 2.02
C GLN A 179 4.52 -15.27 1.72
N SER A 180 5.71 -15.06 2.28
CA SER A 180 6.86 -15.96 2.10
C SER A 180 6.65 -17.33 2.77
N ALA A 181 5.93 -17.37 3.90
CA ALA A 181 5.56 -18.62 4.57
C ALA A 181 4.53 -19.39 3.75
N ALA A 182 3.43 -18.72 3.34
CA ALA A 182 2.39 -19.34 2.51
C ALA A 182 2.94 -19.88 1.18
N ARG A 183 3.91 -19.18 0.57
CA ARG A 183 4.56 -19.62 -0.67
C ARG A 183 5.45 -20.86 -0.46
N ARG A 184 6.11 -20.98 0.70
CA ARG A 184 6.93 -22.16 1.05
C ARG A 184 6.07 -23.40 1.27
N ASP A 185 4.94 -23.26 1.95
CA ASP A 185 4.02 -24.37 2.18
C ASP A 185 3.42 -24.87 0.86
N THR A 186 2.92 -23.95 0.03
CA THR A 186 2.39 -24.28 -1.30
C THR A 186 3.43 -24.97 -2.18
N GLN A 187 4.69 -24.52 -2.14
CA GLN A 187 5.76 -25.14 -2.91
C GLN A 187 6.12 -26.54 -2.40
N SER A 188 6.12 -26.75 -1.08
CA SER A 188 6.36 -28.06 -0.46
C SER A 188 5.26 -29.06 -0.81
N ASP A 189 4.00 -28.62 -0.83
CA ASP A 189 2.85 -29.46 -1.23
C ASP A 189 2.91 -29.84 -2.72
N VAL A 190 3.31 -28.90 -3.59
CA VAL A 190 3.50 -29.15 -5.02
C VAL A 190 4.63 -30.17 -5.25
N GLU A 191 5.76 -30.03 -4.54
CA GLU A 191 6.87 -30.98 -4.62
C GLU A 191 6.47 -32.38 -4.12
N MET A 192 5.77 -32.47 -2.99
CA MET A 192 5.31 -33.73 -2.43
C MET A 192 4.29 -34.43 -3.35
N ASN A 193 3.35 -33.68 -3.94
CA ASN A 193 2.41 -34.21 -4.91
C ASN A 193 3.09 -34.65 -6.22
N ALA A 194 4.10 -33.91 -6.68
CA ALA A 194 4.88 -34.30 -7.86
C ALA A 194 5.68 -35.60 -7.62
N VAL A 195 6.29 -35.76 -6.45
CA VAL A 195 7.00 -36.98 -6.05
C VAL A 195 6.03 -38.17 -5.95
N ALA A 196 4.87 -37.98 -5.32
CA ALA A 196 3.85 -39.02 -5.20
C ALA A 196 3.31 -39.45 -6.59
N ALA A 197 3.08 -38.50 -7.49
CA ALA A 197 2.67 -38.79 -8.87
C ALA A 197 3.74 -39.56 -9.65
N TYR A 198 5.02 -39.21 -9.49
CA TYR A 198 6.14 -39.92 -10.13
C TYR A 198 6.26 -41.37 -9.63
N GLN A 199 6.15 -41.60 -8.33
CA GLN A 199 6.17 -42.94 -7.73
C GLN A 199 4.97 -43.80 -8.14
N ALA A 200 3.78 -43.21 -8.23
CA ALA A 200 2.57 -43.88 -8.69
C ALA A 200 2.68 -44.28 -10.18
N HIS A 201 3.32 -43.46 -11.01
CA HIS A 201 3.56 -43.78 -12.41
C HIS A 201 4.60 -44.90 -12.57
N GLY A 202 5.71 -44.84 -11.82
CA GLY A 202 6.76 -45.86 -11.85
C GLY A 202 6.28 -47.25 -11.38
N SER A 203 5.43 -47.30 -10.35
CA SER A 203 4.84 -48.56 -9.87
C SER A 203 3.86 -49.17 -10.88
N ARG A 204 3.06 -48.36 -11.58
CA ARG A 204 2.21 -48.84 -12.68
C ARG A 204 3.01 -49.40 -13.85
N GLN A 205 4.10 -48.75 -14.24
CA GLN A 205 4.96 -49.25 -15.33
C GLN A 205 5.61 -50.59 -14.99
N LEU A 206 6.09 -50.75 -13.75
CA LEU A 206 6.63 -52.03 -13.29
C LEU A 206 5.56 -53.13 -13.28
N GLN A 207 4.33 -52.83 -12.83
CA GLN A 207 3.22 -53.79 -12.87
C GLN A 207 2.86 -54.20 -14.30
N THR A 208 2.82 -53.26 -15.25
CA THR A 208 2.55 -53.57 -16.66
C THR A 208 3.66 -54.39 -17.29
N SER A 209 4.94 -54.06 -17.04
CA SER A 209 6.07 -54.84 -17.57
C SER A 209 6.16 -56.24 -16.95
N VAL A 210 5.88 -56.39 -15.65
CA VAL A 210 5.81 -57.71 -15.00
C VAL A 210 4.65 -58.54 -15.54
N ALA A 211 3.48 -57.92 -15.78
CA ALA A 211 2.33 -58.60 -16.39
C ALA A 211 2.64 -59.06 -17.83
N GLU A 212 3.34 -58.24 -18.61
CA GLU A 212 3.76 -58.57 -19.98
C GLU A 212 4.79 -59.72 -20.00
N ILE A 213 5.75 -59.73 -19.07
CA ILE A 213 6.73 -60.82 -18.91
C ILE A 213 6.03 -62.11 -18.44
N ALA A 214 5.03 -62.01 -17.56
CA ALA A 214 4.26 -63.18 -17.11
C ALA A 214 3.46 -63.82 -18.25
N LEU A 215 2.93 -63.02 -19.19
CA LEU A 215 2.21 -63.49 -20.38
C LEU A 215 3.12 -64.12 -21.45
N THR A 216 4.41 -63.77 -21.46
CA THR A 216 5.43 -64.34 -22.36
C THR A 216 6.20 -65.51 -21.74
N SER A 217 5.88 -65.90 -20.50
CA SER A 217 6.48 -67.02 -19.80
C SER A 217 6.00 -68.38 -20.36
N PRO A 218 6.88 -69.35 -20.63
CA PRO A 218 6.62 -70.54 -21.46
C PRO A 218 5.61 -71.55 -20.89
N LYS A 219 4.97 -71.29 -19.74
CA LYS A 219 3.95 -72.19 -19.16
C LYS A 219 2.56 -72.08 -19.79
N HIS A 220 2.27 -71.03 -20.56
CA HIS A 220 0.97 -70.84 -21.22
C HIS A 220 0.94 -71.24 -22.70
N GLN A 221 2.08 -71.62 -23.29
CA GLN A 221 2.15 -71.96 -24.71
C GLN A 221 1.68 -73.39 -25.01
N ASP A 222 1.62 -74.25 -24.00
CA ASP A 222 1.20 -75.66 -24.13
C ASP A 222 -0.32 -75.89 -24.10
N GLN A 223 -1.14 -74.85 -23.86
CA GLN A 223 -2.60 -74.98 -23.80
C GLN A 223 -3.35 -74.59 -25.08
N ALA A 224 -2.67 -74.05 -26.10
CA ALA A 224 -3.30 -73.59 -27.35
C ALA A 224 -3.35 -74.64 -28.49
N LEU A 225 -2.88 -75.87 -28.25
CA LEU A 225 -2.82 -76.95 -29.26
C LEU A 225 -3.92 -78.03 -29.12
N ALA A 226 -4.98 -77.78 -28.36
CA ALA A 226 -6.06 -78.74 -28.14
C ALA A 226 -7.44 -78.15 -28.52
N GLU A 227 -7.72 -78.02 -29.81
CA GLU A 227 -9.10 -78.00 -30.33
C GLU A 227 -9.32 -79.22 -31.23
N PRO A 228 -10.32 -80.08 -30.96
CA PRO A 228 -10.71 -81.12 -31.91
C PRO A 228 -11.79 -80.59 -32.89
N ALA A 229 -11.70 -81.14 -34.10
CA ALA A 229 -12.53 -80.89 -35.29
C ALA A 229 -14.02 -81.22 -35.14
#